data_AF-A0A6P0J1R2-F1
#
_entry.id   AF-A0A6P0J1R2-F1
#
_cell.length_a   1.000
_cell.length_b   1.000
_cell.length_c   1.000
_cell.angle_alpha   90.00
_cell.angle_beta   90.00
_cell.angle_gamma   90.00
#
_symmetry.space_group_name_H-M   'P 1'
#
loop_
_entity.id
_entity.type
_entity.pdbx_description
1 polymer ?
#
loop_
_entity_poly.entity_id
_entity_poly.type
_entity_poly.pdbx_seq_one_letter_code
_entity_poly.pdbx_strand_id
1 'polypeptide(L)' 'LKRLYVFIPDTHKKYSEWEKLVTIYDVQGVKVHDARLVAFMKVHDLSHILSFNIRDFRRFGDEVIPVHPKDIFDTTE' A
#
# COMPACT_ATOMS: atom_id res chain seq x y z
N LEU A 1 3.46 -9.89 18.96
CA LEU A 1 3.12 -9.06 17.79
C LEU A 1 4.09 -9.24 16.63
N LYS A 2 5.37 -8.82 16.71
CA LYS A 2 6.31 -8.94 15.57
C LYS A 2 6.47 -10.37 14.99
N ARG A 3 6.31 -11.40 15.83
CA ARG A 3 6.36 -12.82 15.43
C ARG A 3 5.17 -13.30 14.58
N LEU A 4 4.11 -12.50 14.50
CA LEU A 4 2.89 -12.83 13.76
C LEU A 4 2.96 -12.42 12.29
N TYR A 5 4.03 -11.72 11.88
CA TYR A 5 4.15 -11.12 10.56
C TYR A 5 5.48 -11.50 9.93
N VAL A 6 5.46 -11.69 8.62
CA VAL A 6 6.66 -11.82 7.81
C VAL A 6 7.28 -10.44 7.65
N PHE A 7 8.55 -10.31 8.03
CA PHE A 7 9.30 -9.07 7.78
C PHE A 7 9.91 -9.12 6.39
N ILE A 8 9.48 -8.22 5.52
CA ILE A 8 10.00 -8.08 4.16
C ILE A 8 10.96 -6.87 4.15
N PRO A 9 12.23 -7.06 3.75
CA PRO A 9 13.21 -5.97 3.72
C PRO A 9 12.93 -5.00 2.58
N ASP A 10 13.35 -3.76 2.78
CA ASP A 10 13.32 -2.72 1.74
C ASP A 10 14.28 -3.04 0.59
N THR A 11 14.03 -2.46 -0.59
CA THR A 11 14.86 -2.69 -1.77
C THR A 11 15.17 -1.40 -2.52
N HIS A 12 16.28 -1.37 -3.26
CA HIS A 12 16.64 -0.20 -4.08
C HIS A 12 15.60 0.09 -5.18
N LYS A 13 14.85 -0.91 -5.63
CA LYS A 13 13.82 -0.78 -6.69
C LYS A 13 12.63 0.07 -6.23
N LYS A 14 12.39 0.15 -4.92
CA LYS A 14 11.28 0.94 -4.35
C LYS A 14 11.38 2.41 -4.71
N TYR A 15 12.58 3.01 -4.72
CA TYR A 15 12.72 4.44 -5.03
C TYR A 15 12.24 4.76 -6.45
N SER A 16 12.69 3.97 -7.44
CA SER A 16 12.25 4.15 -8.83
C SER A 16 10.75 3.93 -9.02
N GLU A 17 10.15 2.99 -8.27
CA GLU A 17 8.70 2.78 -8.37
C GLU A 17 7.92 3.90 -7.67
N TRP A 18 8.42 4.37 -6.52
CA TRP A 18 7.86 5.52 -5.82
C TRP A 18 7.89 6.79 -6.67
N GLU A 19 9.00 7.07 -7.34
CA GLU A 19 9.13 8.22 -8.23
C GLU A 19 8.09 8.18 -9.36
N LYS A 20 7.94 7.03 -10.04
CA LYS A 20 6.89 6.83 -11.04
C LYS A 20 5.50 7.10 -10.49
N LEU A 21 5.16 6.54 -9.32
CA LEU A 21 3.84 6.71 -8.72
C LEU A 21 3.58 8.18 -8.33
N VAL A 22 4.58 8.86 -7.79
CA VAL A 22 4.47 10.29 -7.46
C VAL A 22 4.21 11.12 -8.71
N THR A 23 4.88 10.81 -9.82
CA THR A 23 4.65 11.48 -11.10
C THR A 23 3.29 11.15 -11.70
N ILE A 24 2.90 9.87 -11.78
CA ILE A 24 1.66 9.42 -12.41
C ILE A 24 0.43 9.96 -11.67
N TYR A 25 0.46 9.94 -10.33
CA TYR A 25 -0.67 10.33 -9.50
C TYR A 25 -0.61 11.78 -9.00
N ASP A 26 0.38 12.57 -9.44
CA ASP A 26 0.66 13.93 -8.97
C ASP A 26 0.58 14.05 -7.44
N VAL A 27 1.45 13.29 -6.76
CA VAL A 27 1.45 13.22 -5.29
C VAL A 27 2.32 14.32 -4.71
N GLN A 28 1.72 15.22 -3.94
CA GLN A 28 2.41 16.35 -3.31
C GLN A 28 2.23 16.33 -1.77
N GLY A 29 3.24 16.86 -1.06
CA GLY A 29 3.19 17.06 0.39
C GLY A 29 3.04 15.75 1.20
N VAL A 30 2.16 15.76 2.20
CA VAL A 30 2.04 14.67 3.19
C VAL A 30 1.60 13.32 2.61
N LYS A 31 1.03 13.30 1.39
CA LYS A 31 0.56 12.07 0.72
C LYS A 31 1.69 11.23 0.12
N VAL A 32 2.92 11.73 0.14
CA VAL A 32 4.12 11.01 -0.33
C VAL A 32 4.36 9.71 0.44
N HIS A 33 3.96 9.64 1.72
CA HIS A 33 4.10 8.44 2.53
C HIS A 33 3.24 7.28 2.02
N ASP A 34 2.01 7.54 1.60
CA ASP A 34 1.10 6.53 1.06
C ASP A 34 1.64 6.00 -0.28
N ALA A 35 2.09 6.90 -1.16
CA ALA A 35 2.74 6.52 -2.42
C ALA A 35 3.98 5.62 -2.19
N ARG A 36 4.76 5.91 -1.14
CA ARG A 36 5.93 5.12 -0.78
C ARG A 36 5.54 3.71 -0.30
N LEU A 37 4.42 3.58 0.41
CA LEU A 37 3.91 2.28 0.83
C LEU A 37 3.40 1.47 -0.37
N VAL A 38 2.67 2.11 -1.29
CA VAL A 38 2.22 1.48 -2.55
C VAL A 38 3.42 1.03 -3.39
N ALA A 39 4.47 1.84 -3.51
CA ALA A 39 5.69 1.46 -4.22
C ALA A 39 6.35 0.21 -3.63
N PHE A 40 6.42 0.13 -2.29
CA PHE A 40 6.93 -1.06 -1.61
C PHE A 40 6.08 -2.28 -1.92
N MET A 41 4.75 -2.14 -1.88
CA MET A 41 3.83 -3.22 -2.22
C MET A 41 4.01 -3.71 -3.66
N LYS A 42 4.13 -2.80 -4.63
CA LYS A 42 4.37 -3.15 -6.04
C LYS A 42 5.66 -3.93 -6.25
N VAL A 43 6.74 -3.53 -5.60
CA VAL A 43 8.05 -4.20 -5.73
C VAL A 43 8.05 -5.61 -5.12
N HIS A 44 7.11 -5.88 -4.21
CA HIS A 44 6.94 -7.17 -3.54
C HIS A 44 5.68 -7.93 -3.98
N ASP A 45 5.04 -7.52 -5.08
CA ASP A 45 3.82 -8.14 -5.64
C ASP A 45 2.67 -8.27 -4.61
N LEU A 46 2.55 -7.30 -3.71
CA LEU A 46 1.47 -7.24 -2.71
C LEU A 46 0.30 -6.44 -3.28
N SER A 47 -0.86 -7.09 -3.41
CA SER A 47 -2.04 -6.49 -4.05
C SER A 47 -3.02 -5.84 -3.09
N HIS A 48 -3.05 -6.23 -1.80
CA HIS A 48 -4.04 -5.77 -0.84
C HIS A 48 -3.39 -5.01 0.32
N ILE A 49 -3.98 -3.89 0.71
CA ILE A 49 -3.57 -3.13 1.89
C ILE A 49 -4.71 -3.06 2.90
N LEU A 50 -4.48 -3.63 4.08
CA LEU A 50 -5.39 -3.51 5.21
C LEU A 50 -5.19 -2.16 5.91
N SER A 51 -6.19 -1.28 5.89
CA SER A 51 -6.07 0.07 6.44
C SER A 51 -7.41 0.63 6.91
N PHE A 52 -7.39 1.38 8.02
CA PHE A 52 -8.53 2.20 8.43
C PHE A 52 -8.72 3.44 7.55
N ASN A 53 -7.71 3.82 6.78
CA ASN A 53 -7.72 4.99 5.90
C ASN A 53 -7.79 4.60 4.43
N ILE A 54 -8.81 3.83 4.07
CA ILE A 54 -9.00 3.35 2.69
C ILE A 54 -9.06 4.49 1.66
N ARG A 55 -9.55 5.67 2.07
CA ARG A 55 -9.77 6.80 1.16
C ARG A 55 -8.46 7.30 0.55
N ASP A 56 -7.39 7.33 1.33
CA ASP A 56 -6.08 7.81 0.86
C ASP A 56 -5.45 6.86 -0.17
N PHE A 57 -5.77 5.56 -0.10
CA PHE A 57 -5.29 4.56 -1.04
C PHE A 57 -6.14 4.44 -2.32
N ARG A 58 -7.38 4.96 -2.35
CA ARG A 58 -8.24 4.89 -3.54
C ARG A 58 -7.64 5.52 -4.78
N ARG A 59 -6.77 6.53 -4.61
CA ARG A 59 -6.09 7.16 -5.75
C ARG A 59 -5.12 6.22 -6.46
N PHE A 60 -4.66 5.17 -5.79
CA PHE A 60 -3.78 4.13 -6.32
C PHE A 60 -4.55 2.85 -6.67
N GLY A 61 -5.82 2.98 -7.06
CA GLY A 61 -6.72 1.84 -7.30
C GLY A 61 -6.26 0.89 -8.41
N ASP A 62 -5.39 1.35 -9.32
CA ASP A 62 -4.78 0.49 -10.34
C ASP A 62 -3.61 -0.36 -9.79
N GLU A 63 -3.11 0.00 -8.60
CA GLU A 63 -1.89 -0.56 -8.02
C GLU A 63 -2.16 -1.46 -6.81
N VAL A 64 -3.13 -1.08 -5.97
CA VAL A 64 -3.47 -1.79 -4.73
C VAL A 64 -4.97 -1.74 -4.45
N ILE A 65 -5.44 -2.76 -3.75
CA ILE A 65 -6.83 -2.91 -3.28
C ILE A 65 -6.86 -2.56 -1.78
N PRO A 66 -7.35 -1.38 -1.39
CA PRO A 66 -7.52 -1.04 0.02
C PRO A 66 -8.72 -1.76 0.63
N VAL A 67 -8.46 -2.47 1.73
CA VAL A 67 -9.46 -3.22 2.49
C VAL A 67 -9.60 -2.59 3.87
N HIS A 68 -10.83 -2.31 4.29
CA HIS A 68 -11.08 -1.83 5.64
C HIS A 68 -11.18 -3.04 6.60
N PRO A 69 -10.61 -2.99 7.83
CA PRO A 69 -10.64 -4.13 8.74
C PRO A 69 -12.03 -4.68 9.09
N LYS A 70 -13.06 -3.83 9.05
CA LYS A 70 -14.45 -4.27 9.27
C LYS A 70 -14.98 -5.20 8.17
N ASP A 71 -14.38 -5.15 6.98
CA ASP A 71 -14.86 -5.89 5.80
C ASP A 71 -14.24 -7.31 5.73
N ILE A 72 -13.33 -7.65 6.64
CA ILE A 72 -12.67 -8.97 6.72
C ILE A 72 -13.45 -9.95 7.61
N PHE A 73 -14.34 -9.45 8.46
CA PHE A 73 -15.15 -10.28 9.35
C PHE A 73 -16.50 -10.60 8.71
N ASP A 74 -16.45 -11.46 7.69
CA ASP A 74 -17.60 -12.25 7.27
C ASP A 74 -17.18 -13.72 7.33
N THR A 75 -16.96 -14.19 8.55
CA THR A 75 -16.91 -15.62 8.85
C THR A 75 -18.23 -15.98 9.51
N THR A 76 -19.22 -16.27 8.67
CA THR A 76 -20.17 -17.33 8.99
C THR A 76 -19.37 -18.59 9.32
N GLU A 77 -19.22 -18.87 10.61
CA GLU A 77 -19.14 -20.22 11.17
C GLU A 77 -20.38 -20.44 12.05
#